data_AF-A0A0C2CK18-F1
#
_entry.id   AF-A0A0C2CK18-F1
#
_cell.length_a   1.000
_cell.length_b   1.000
_cell.length_c   1.000
_cell.angle_alpha   90.00
_cell.angle_beta   90.00
_cell.angle_gamma   90.00
#
_symmetry.space_group_name_H-M   'P 1'
#
loop_
_entity.id
_entity.type
_entity.pdbx_description
1 polymer ?
#
loop_
_entity_poly.entity_id
_entity_poly.type
_entity_poly.pdbx_seq_one_letter_code
_entity_poly.pdbx_strand_id
1 'polypeptide(L)'
;MHNQKTALASEVYDQVFYSLDLEEKDYFGLQFTDHYHVQHWLDPMKKLVKQVPIGPPFTFRFRVKFYTTEPSSNLKEELTRYI
;
A
#
# COMPACT_ATOMS: atom_id res chain seq x y z
N MET A 1 2.68 -23.66 -1.69
CA MET A 1 3.68 -22.65 -2.09
C MET A 1 2.97 -21.59 -2.90
N HIS A 2 2.68 -20.43 -2.30
CA HIS A 2 2.00 -19.32 -3.01
C HIS A 2 3.02 -18.70 -3.97
N ASN A 3 2.76 -18.79 -5.28
CA ASN A 3 3.75 -18.46 -6.30
C ASN A 3 3.81 -16.93 -6.48
N GLN A 4 4.58 -16.24 -5.63
CA GLN A 4 4.72 -14.77 -5.64
C GLN A 4 5.18 -14.20 -6.99
N LYS A 5 5.75 -15.04 -7.87
CA LYS A 5 6.11 -14.67 -9.24
C LYS A 5 4.91 -14.36 -10.14
N THR A 6 3.72 -14.84 -9.82
CA THR A 6 2.50 -14.60 -10.61
C THR A 6 1.48 -13.71 -9.92
N ALA A 7 1.73 -13.34 -8.66
CA ALA A 7 0.80 -12.58 -7.86
C ALA A 7 0.49 -11.20 -8.47
N LEU A 8 -0.80 -10.85 -8.43
CA LEU A 8 -1.26 -9.49 -8.68
C LEU A 8 -0.91 -8.62 -7.48
N ALA A 9 -0.62 -7.34 -7.74
CA ALA A 9 -0.38 -6.39 -6.66
C ALA A 9 -1.59 -6.23 -5.75
N SER A 10 -2.83 -6.36 -6.26
CA SER A 10 -4.05 -6.35 -5.46
C SER A 10 -4.02 -7.37 -4.32
N GLU A 11 -3.48 -8.57 -4.55
CA GLU A 11 -3.39 -9.60 -3.50
C GLU A 11 -2.47 -9.18 -2.34
N VAL A 12 -1.41 -8.42 -2.65
CA VAL A 12 -0.52 -7.84 -1.62
C VAL A 12 -1.22 -6.72 -0.87
N TYR A 13 -1.97 -5.87 -1.58
CA TYR A 13 -2.78 -4.83 -0.95
C TYR A 13 -3.82 -5.42 0.00
N ASP A 14 -4.57 -6.44 -0.43
CA ASP A 14 -5.58 -7.11 0.38
C ASP A 14 -4.98 -7.71 1.65
N GLN A 15 -3.82 -8.38 1.52
CA GLN A 15 -3.12 -8.94 2.68
C GLN A 15 -2.68 -7.85 3.67
N VAL A 16 -2.14 -6.73 3.17
CA VAL A 16 -1.71 -5.62 4.03
C VAL A 16 -2.90 -4.97 4.72
N PHE A 17 -3.97 -4.65 3.99
CA PHE A 17 -5.16 -4.04 4.55
C PHE A 17 -5.85 -4.93 5.57
N TYR A 18 -5.93 -6.23 5.29
CA TYR A 18 -6.45 -7.21 6.24
C TYR A 18 -5.59 -7.30 7.51
N SER A 19 -4.25 -7.30 7.37
CA SER A 19 -3.34 -7.39 8.53
C SER A 19 -3.35 -6.15 9.43
N LEU A 20 -3.76 -5.01 8.89
CA LEU A 20 -3.81 -3.73 9.60
C LEU A 20 -5.24 -3.33 10.00
N ASP A 21 -6.24 -4.16 9.68
CA ASP A 21 -7.67 -3.90 9.91
C ASP A 21 -8.13 -2.53 9.38
N LEU A 22 -7.69 -2.16 8.18
CA LEU A 22 -7.94 -0.83 7.62
C LEU A 22 -9.28 -0.77 6.86
N GLU A 23 -10.20 0.06 7.34
CA GLU A 23 -11.44 0.41 6.63
C GLU A 23 -11.18 1.38 5.47
N GLU A 24 -10.38 2.43 5.70
CA GLU A 24 -10.17 3.53 4.75
C GLU A 24 -9.03 3.27 3.74
N LYS A 25 -9.19 2.26 2.88
CA LYS A 25 -8.14 1.79 1.95
C LYS A 25 -7.71 2.82 0.89
N ASP A 26 -8.61 3.71 0.48
CA ASP A 26 -8.38 4.66 -0.62
C ASP A 26 -7.30 5.71 -0.32
N TYR A 27 -7.00 5.94 0.96
CA TYR A 27 -5.98 6.89 1.40
C TYR A 27 -4.57 6.34 1.33
N PHE A 28 -4.43 5.01 1.28
CA PHE A 28 -3.15 4.35 1.41
C PHE A 28 -2.70 3.70 0.10
N GLY A 29 -1.40 3.54 -0.01
CA GLY A 29 -0.74 2.91 -1.13
C GLY A 29 0.53 2.18 -0.69
N LEU A 30 1.00 1.29 -1.55
CA LEU A 30 2.32 0.68 -1.42
C LEU A 30 3.27 1.35 -2.41
N GLN A 31 4.48 1.65 -1.96
CA GLN A 31 5.56 2.14 -2.82
C GLN A 31 6.68 1.12 -2.92
N PHE A 32 7.31 1.06 -4.08
CA PHE A 32 8.57 0.35 -4.29
C PHE A 32 9.63 1.31 -4.83
N THR A 33 10.89 0.88 -4.78
CA THR A 33 12.03 1.65 -5.29
C THR A 33 12.60 0.95 -6.51
N ASP A 34 12.90 1.69 -7.56
CA ASP A 34 13.56 1.14 -8.76
C ASP A 34 15.09 1.14 -8.65
N HIS A 35 15.77 0.71 -9.71
CA HIS A 35 17.24 0.68 -9.80
C HIS A 35 17.89 2.06 -9.74
N TYR A 36 17.14 3.13 -9.96
CA TYR A 36 17.60 4.51 -9.91
C TYR A 36 17.23 5.20 -8.60
N HIS A 37 16.82 4.44 -7.59
CA HIS A 37 16.37 4.92 -6.29
C HIS A 37 15.12 5.81 -6.33
N VAL A 38 14.34 5.76 -7.43
CA VAL A 38 13.08 6.49 -7.55
C VAL A 38 11.94 5.70 -6.92
N GLN A 39 11.08 6.39 -6.18
CA GLN A 39 9.90 5.79 -5.56
C GLN A 39 8.71 5.78 -6.52
N HIS A 40 8.09 4.62 -6.65
CA HIS A 40 6.93 4.40 -7.51
C HIS A 40 5.80 3.79 -6.70
N TRP A 41 4.57 4.20 -7.00
CA TRP A 41 3.39 3.55 -6.44
C TRP A 41 3.14 2.21 -7.11
N LEU A 42 2.82 1.20 -6.31
CA LEU A 42 2.44 -0.11 -6.78
C LEU A 42 1.02 -0.05 -7.40
N ASP A 43 0.91 -0.44 -8.66
CA ASP A 43 -0.35 -0.51 -9.39
C ASP A 43 -1.08 -1.83 -9.06
N PRO A 44 -2.25 -1.81 -8.40
CA PRO A 44 -2.97 -3.02 -8.00
C PRO A 44 -3.41 -3.89 -9.18
N MET A 45 -3.56 -3.31 -10.38
CA MET A 45 -4.02 -4.02 -11.57
C MET A 45 -2.90 -4.78 -12.29
N LYS A 46 -1.64 -4.55 -11.91
CA LYS A 46 -0.46 -5.16 -12.53
C LYS A 46 0.13 -6.27 -11.67
N LYS A 47 0.72 -7.28 -12.33
CA LYS A 47 1.51 -8.32 -11.65
C LYS A 47 2.77 -7.72 -11.03
N LEU A 48 3.17 -8.20 -9.86
CA LEU A 48 4.36 -7.71 -9.15
C LEU A 48 5.61 -7.76 -10.02
N VAL A 49 5.91 -8.93 -10.62
CA VAL A 49 7.08 -9.14 -11.49
C VAL A 49 7.12 -8.25 -12.74
N LYS A 50 5.98 -7.70 -13.17
CA LYS A 50 5.90 -6.85 -14.36
C LYS A 50 6.18 -5.37 -14.06
N GLN A 51 6.14 -4.96 -12.80
CA GLN A 51 6.26 -3.56 -12.41
C GLN A 51 7.33 -3.30 -11.35
N VAL A 52 7.65 -4.30 -10.51
CA VAL A 52 8.65 -4.19 -9.45
C VAL A 52 9.96 -4.77 -9.99
N PRO A 53 10.95 -3.92 -10.30
CA PRO A 53 12.14 -4.37 -11.01
C PRO A 53 13.18 -5.04 -10.09
N ILE A 54 13.06 -4.84 -8.77
CA ILE A 54 13.97 -5.38 -7.76
C ILE A 54 13.26 -6.47 -6.94
N GLY A 55 13.77 -7.70 -7.01
CA GLY A 55 13.31 -8.83 -6.21
C GLY A 55 13.26 -10.15 -7.01
N PRO A 56 12.82 -11.25 -6.38
CA PRO A 56 12.55 -11.39 -4.93
C PRO A 56 13.84 -11.39 -4.07
N PRO A 57 13.78 -11.02 -2.76
CA PRO A 57 12.57 -10.57 -2.05
C PRO A 57 12.12 -9.18 -2.53
N PHE A 58 10.80 -8.99 -2.67
CA PHE A 58 10.22 -7.69 -2.98
C PHE A 58 10.09 -6.86 -1.70
N THR A 59 10.42 -5.57 -1.79
CA THR A 59 10.32 -4.64 -0.65
C THR A 59 9.32 -3.54 -0.97
N PHE A 60 8.30 -3.39 -0.11
CA PHE A 60 7.28 -2.37 -0.23
C PHE A 60 7.25 -1.46 1.00
N ARG A 61 6.84 -0.22 0.80
CA ARG A 61 6.61 0.77 1.86
C ARG A 61 5.15 1.19 1.84
N PHE A 62 4.45 0.97 2.95
CA PHE A 62 3.09 1.44 3.14
C PHE A 62 3.08 2.95 3.43
N ARG A 63 2.31 3.73 2.65
CA ARG A 63 2.31 5.20 2.68
C ARG A 63 0.92 5.76 2.37
N VAL A 64 0.66 6.97 2.86
CA VAL A 64 -0.53 7.77 2.49
C VAL A 64 -0.33 8.31 1.07
N LYS A 65 -1.30 8.08 0.18
CA LYS A 65 -1.29 8.50 -1.23
C LYS A 65 -1.95 9.86 -1.43
N PHE A 66 -3.04 10.11 -0.72
CA PHE A 66 -3.78 11.37 -0.77
C PHE A 66 -4.09 11.84 0.65
N TYR A 67 -3.77 13.09 0.95
CA TYR A 67 -4.52 13.84 1.95
C TYR A 67 -5.74 14.37 1.22
N THR A 68 -6.95 14.07 1.69
CA THR A 68 -8.10 14.84 1.23
C THR A 68 -7.76 16.31 1.43
N THR A 69 -8.01 17.15 0.42
CA THR A 69 -7.78 18.60 0.49
C THR A 69 -8.73 19.31 1.46
N GLU A 70 -9.37 18.56 2.38
CA GLU A 70 -10.15 19.08 3.48
C GLU A 70 -9.36 18.90 4.78
N PRO A 71 -8.91 19.99 5.41
CA PRO A 71 -8.57 19.91 6.82
C PRO A 71 -9.89 19.67 7.58
N SER A 72 -10.02 18.51 8.22
CA SER A 72 -11.09 18.10 9.18
C SER A 72 -12.23 17.25 8.61
N SER A 73 -12.61 16.21 9.36
CA SER A 73 -13.68 15.21 9.12
C SER A 73 -13.28 14.13 8.10
N ASN A 74 -12.64 13.02 8.47
CA ASN A 74 -13.25 11.96 9.26
C ASN A 74 -12.18 10.94 9.71
N LEU A 75 -11.12 11.38 10.38
CA LEU A 75 -10.43 10.52 11.37
C LEU A 75 -11.38 10.34 12.56
N LYS A 76 -12.49 9.64 12.31
CA LYS A 76 -13.55 9.36 13.28
C LYS A 76 -13.37 7.99 13.94
N GLU A 77 -12.18 7.42 13.77
CA GLU A 77 -11.69 6.37 14.64
C GLU A 77 -10.57 6.94 15.52
N GLU A 78 -10.73 6.69 16.82
CA GLU A 78 -9.77 6.88 17.90
C GLU A 78 -9.90 8.12 18.84
N LEU A 79 -10.88 8.04 19.74
CA LEU A 79 -10.64 7.73 21.17
C LEU A 79 -9.67 8.60 22.00
N THR A 80 -9.39 9.87 21.70
CA THR A 80 -8.55 10.67 22.63
C THR A 80 -8.92 12.15 22.76
N ARG A 81 -10.04 12.47 23.44
CA ARG A 81 -10.18 13.83 24.02
C ARG A 81 -11.07 13.96 25.27
N TYR A 82 -11.14 12.91 26.08
CA TYR A 82 -11.57 13.02 27.49
C TYR A 82 -10.70 12.10 28.35
N ILE A 83 -9.46 12.53 28.57
CA ILE A 83 -8.64 12.33 29.78
C ILE A 83 -7.52 13.37 29.78
#